data_AF-A0A3M1MDR6-F1
#
_entry.id   AF-A0A3M1MDR6-F1
#
_cell.length_a   1.000
_cell.length_b   1.000
_cell.length_c   1.000
_cell.angle_alpha   90.00
_cell.angle_beta   90.00
_cell.angle_gamma   90.00
#
_symmetry.space_group_name_H-M   'P 1'
#
loop_
_entity.id
_entity.type
_entity.pdbx_description
1 polymer ?
#
loop_
_entity_poly.entity_id
_entity_poly.type
_entity_poly.pdbx_seq_one_letter_code
_entity_poly.pdbx_strand_id
1 'polypeptide(L)'
;MGARDIIWLAALVLCFAIWMVNMFRTLYRLKARAEERLRDGGGGPVAGIGNTASTFGEFFTRPEWRRDRRRLLVMTATLFAVIAIGPLFLAQAG
;
A
#
# COMPACT_ATOMS: atom_id res chain seq x y z
N MET A 1 -11.57 18.60 -22.62
CA MET A 1 -11.74 17.42 -21.73
C MET A 1 -13.21 17.01 -21.81
N GLY A 2 -13.48 15.84 -22.36
CA GLY A 2 -14.85 15.33 -22.45
C GLY A 2 -15.34 14.81 -21.10
N ALA A 3 -16.65 14.67 -20.92
CA ALA A 3 -17.24 14.11 -19.69
C ALA A 3 -16.68 12.70 -19.35
N ARG A 4 -16.33 11.91 -20.38
CA ARG A 4 -15.65 10.61 -20.27
C ARG A 4 -14.30 10.70 -19.55
N ASP A 5 -13.50 11.72 -19.86
CA ASP A 5 -12.17 11.91 -19.27
C ASP A 5 -12.29 12.24 -17.78
N ILE A 6 -13.28 13.07 -17.42
CA ILE A 6 -13.57 13.44 -16.03
C ILE A 6 -14.01 12.21 -15.23
N ILE A 7 -14.90 11.39 -15.79
CA ILE A 7 -15.35 10.15 -15.14
C ILE A 7 -14.18 9.18 -14.94
N TRP A 8 -13.31 9.03 -15.95
CA TRP A 8 -12.13 8.18 -15.86
C TRP A 8 -11.16 8.66 -14.78
N LEU A 9 -10.84 9.96 -14.75
CA LEU A 9 -9.97 10.54 -13.73
C LEU A 9 -10.57 10.38 -12.33
N ALA A 10 -11.87 10.60 -12.17
CA ALA A 10 -12.56 10.40 -10.88
C ALA A 10 -12.48 8.95 -10.41
N ALA A 11 -12.69 7.97 -11.30
CA ALA A 11 -12.53 6.56 -10.98
C ALA A 11 -11.10 6.21 -10.57
N LEU A 12 -10.10 6.82 -11.24
CA LEU A 12 -8.69 6.63 -10.94
C LEU A 12 -8.31 7.20 -9.57
N VAL A 13 -8.80 8.39 -9.24
CA VAL A 13 -8.62 9.02 -7.92
C VAL A 13 -9.25 8.17 -6.82
N LEU A 14 -10.46 7.64 -7.05
CA LEU A 14 -11.12 6.75 -6.08
C LEU A 14 -10.35 5.44 -5.88
N CYS A 15 -9.90 4.80 -6.96
CA CYS A 15 -9.06 3.60 -6.89
C CYS A 15 -7.77 3.87 -6.11
N PHE A 16 -7.13 5.00 -6.39
CA PHE A 16 -5.90 5.42 -5.71
C PHE A 16 -6.13 5.70 -4.22
N ALA A 17 -7.20 6.40 -3.86
CA ALA A 17 -7.57 6.66 -2.48
C ALA A 17 -7.84 5.35 -1.70
N ILE A 18 -8.57 4.41 -2.29
CA ILE A 18 -8.86 3.10 -1.67
C ILE A 18 -7.57 2.30 -1.47
N TRP A 19 -6.67 2.29 -2.47
CA TRP A 19 -5.35 1.65 -2.34
C TRP A 19 -4.52 2.30 -1.22
N MET A 20 -4.46 3.64 -1.21
CA MET A 20 -3.72 4.42 -0.23
C MET A 20 -4.20 4.12 1.20
N VAL A 21 -5.51 4.09 1.42
CA VAL A 21 -6.10 3.75 2.73
C VAL A 21 -5.68 2.34 3.16
N ASN A 22 -5.70 1.34 2.25
CA ASN A 22 -5.25 -0.02 2.57
C ASN A 22 -3.75 -0.09 2.87
N MET A 23 -2.93 0.66 2.13
CA MET A 23 -1.49 0.78 2.37
C MET A 23 -1.20 1.38 3.75
N PHE A 24 -1.77 2.54 4.06
CA PHE A 24 -1.60 3.18 5.36
C PHE A 24 -2.12 2.31 6.49
N ARG A 25 -3.28 1.67 6.35
CA ARG A 25 -3.81 0.75 7.37
C ARG A 25 -2.85 -0.42 7.66
N THR A 26 -2.17 -0.92 6.63
CA THR A 26 -1.15 -1.97 6.80
C THR A 26 0.09 -1.42 7.51
N LEU A 27 0.56 -0.23 7.12
CA LEU A 27 1.68 0.44 7.78
C LEU A 27 1.39 0.76 9.26
N TYR A 28 0.20 1.25 9.57
CA TYR A 28 -0.21 1.51 10.96
C TYR A 28 -0.27 0.23 11.78
N ARG A 29 -0.75 -0.88 11.22
CA ARG A 29 -0.73 -2.19 11.90
C ARG A 29 0.68 -2.69 12.17
N LEU A 30 1.60 -2.49 11.22
CA LEU A 30 3.01 -2.84 11.38
C LEU A 30 3.68 -1.97 12.44
N LYS A 31 3.42 -0.66 12.41
CA LYS A 31 3.93 0.30 13.40
C LYS A 31 3.41 -0.04 14.81
N ALA A 32 2.12 -0.29 14.96
CA ALA A 32 1.52 -0.64 16.25
C ALA A 32 2.17 -1.90 16.85
N ARG A 33 2.43 -2.94 16.03
CA ARG A 33 3.15 -4.14 16.49
C ARG A 33 4.61 -3.87 16.84
N ALA A 34 5.31 -3.04 16.08
CA ALA A 34 6.69 -2.66 16.38
C ALA A 34 6.79 -1.86 17.69
N GLU A 35 5.80 -1.00 17.94
CA GLU A 35 5.68 -0.16 19.14
C GLU A 35 5.32 -1.00 20.38
N GLU A 36 4.42 -1.98 20.27
CA GLU A 36 4.17 -2.99 21.31
C GLU A 36 5.45 -3.75 21.68
N ARG A 37 6.21 -4.22 20.68
CA ARG A 37 7.49 -4.91 20.91
C ARG A 37 8.55 -4.02 21.56
N LEU A 38 8.60 -2.74 21.22
CA LEU A 38 9.52 -1.79 21.85
C LEU A 38 9.13 -1.50 23.30
N ARG A 39 7.83 -1.44 23.59
CA ARG A 39 7.31 -1.23 24.94
C ARG A 39 7.60 -2.42 25.86
N ASP A 40 7.53 -3.64 25.34
CA ASP A 40 7.85 -4.85 26.09
C ASP A 40 9.37 -5.12 26.18
N GLY A 41 10.16 -4.63 25.21
CA GLY A 41 11.60 -4.89 25.10
C GLY A 41 12.54 -3.82 25.69
N GLY A 42 12.03 -2.66 26.11
CA GLY A 42 12.81 -1.64 26.84
C GLY A 42 13.98 -1.00 26.07
N GLY A 43 13.91 -0.93 24.73
CA GLY A 43 15.01 -0.45 23.89
C GLY A 43 14.88 1.01 23.40
N GLY A 44 15.95 1.79 23.52
CA GLY A 44 16.02 3.20 23.08
C GLY A 44 15.86 3.45 21.56
N PRO A 45 15.91 4.71 21.09
CA PRO A 45 15.52 5.11 19.73
C PRO A 45 16.19 4.33 18.58
N VAL A 46 17.45 3.94 18.76
CA VAL A 46 18.22 3.14 17.77
C VAL A 46 17.71 1.69 17.70
N ALA A 47 17.30 1.10 18.83
CA ALA A 47 16.61 -0.19 18.86
C ALA A 47 15.23 -0.08 18.18
N GLY A 48 14.59 1.09 18.25
CA GLY A 48 13.35 1.40 17.53
C GLY A 48 13.45 1.28 16.02
N ILE A 49 14.52 1.80 15.43
CA ILE A 49 14.75 1.77 13.97
C ILE A 49 15.10 0.33 13.52
N GLY A 50 15.99 -0.35 14.24
CA GLY A 50 16.34 -1.74 13.95
C GLY A 50 15.15 -2.70 14.09
N ASN A 51 14.31 -2.50 15.11
CA ASN A 51 13.09 -3.30 15.32
C ASN A 51 12.03 -3.01 14.26
N THR A 52 11.93 -1.76 13.79
CA THR A 52 11.03 -1.42 12.69
C THR A 52 11.47 -2.13 11.40
N ALA A 53 12.76 -2.04 11.05
CA ALA A 53 13.30 -2.71 9.86
C ALA A 53 13.17 -4.24 9.91
N SER A 54 13.43 -4.85 11.07
CA SER A 54 13.24 -6.29 11.27
C SER A 54 11.75 -6.68 11.20
N THR A 55 10.84 -5.86 11.73
CA THR A 55 9.39 -6.07 11.65
C THR A 55 8.88 -5.94 10.21
N PHE A 56 9.40 -4.98 9.43
CA PHE A 56 9.16 -4.92 7.98
C PHE A 56 9.72 -6.17 7.27
N GLY A 57 10.91 -6.64 7.65
CA GLY A 57 11.49 -7.89 7.15
C GLY A 57 10.60 -9.11 7.47
N GLU A 58 10.04 -9.18 8.67
CA GLU A 58 9.09 -10.22 9.09
C GLU A 58 7.79 -10.16 8.29
N PHE A 59 7.32 -8.97 7.91
CA PHE A 59 6.20 -8.82 6.99
C PHE A 59 6.48 -9.49 5.65
N PHE A 60 7.71 -9.38 5.13
CA PHE A 60 8.13 -9.99 3.86
C PHE A 60 8.52 -11.47 3.96
N THR A 61 8.74 -12.03 5.14
CA THR A 61 9.17 -13.43 5.31
C THR A 61 8.14 -14.31 5.99
N ARG A 62 7.41 -13.85 7.01
CA ARG A 62 6.53 -14.71 7.81
C ARG A 62 5.21 -15.03 7.10
N PRO A 63 4.73 -16.29 7.14
CA PRO A 63 3.53 -16.72 6.42
C PRO A 63 2.23 -16.06 6.90
N GLU A 64 2.18 -15.60 8.15
CA GLU A 64 1.03 -14.89 8.74
C GLU A 64 0.60 -13.65 7.94
N TRP A 65 1.56 -12.97 7.29
CA TRP A 65 1.30 -11.78 6.47
C TRP A 65 1.05 -12.09 4.99
N ARG A 66 0.97 -13.38 4.59
CA ARG A 66 0.78 -13.75 3.17
C ARG A 66 -0.50 -13.15 2.59
N ARG A 67 -1.60 -13.14 3.37
CA ARG A 67 -2.89 -12.65 2.91
C ARG A 67 -2.87 -11.13 2.70
N ASP A 68 -2.29 -10.40 3.64
CA ASP A 68 -2.16 -8.94 3.56
C ASP A 68 -1.18 -8.53 2.44
N ARG A 69 -0.04 -9.21 2.31
CA ARG A 69 0.88 -9.01 1.18
C ARG A 69 0.21 -9.28 -0.16
N ARG A 70 -0.52 -10.39 -0.30
CA ARG A 70 -1.20 -10.75 -1.54
C ARG A 70 -2.28 -9.71 -1.87
N ARG A 71 -3.03 -9.23 -0.87
CA ARG A 71 -4.01 -8.16 -1.06
C ARG A 71 -3.33 -6.87 -1.53
N LEU A 72 -2.24 -6.46 -0.90
CA LEU A 72 -1.47 -5.29 -1.32
C LEU A 72 -0.88 -5.46 -2.71
N LEU A 73 -0.26 -6.60 -3.02
CA LEU A 73 0.28 -6.92 -4.34
C LEU A 73 -0.80 -6.87 -5.42
N VAL A 74 -1.96 -7.49 -5.16
CA VAL A 74 -3.09 -7.46 -6.10
C VAL A 74 -3.56 -6.03 -6.29
N MET A 75 -3.78 -5.25 -5.23
CA MET A 75 -4.26 -3.87 -5.37
C MET A 75 -3.22 -2.97 -6.05
N THR A 76 -1.93 -3.15 -5.76
CA THR A 76 -0.83 -2.45 -6.45
C THR A 76 -0.79 -2.84 -7.93
N ALA A 77 -0.87 -4.13 -8.25
CA ALA A 77 -0.93 -4.60 -9.64
C ALA A 77 -2.16 -4.06 -10.38
N THR A 78 -3.32 -4.01 -9.73
CA THR A 78 -4.53 -3.36 -10.28
C THR A 78 -4.29 -1.89 -10.56
N LEU A 79 -3.62 -1.18 -9.65
CA LEU A 79 -3.34 0.25 -9.81
C LEU A 79 -2.36 0.50 -10.96
N PHE A 80 -1.31 -0.31 -11.07
CA PHE A 80 -0.41 -0.29 -12.24
C PHE A 80 -1.13 -0.62 -13.54
N ALA A 81 -2.03 -1.61 -13.54
CA ALA A 81 -2.83 -1.94 -14.71
C ALA A 81 -3.73 -0.77 -15.13
N VAL A 82 -4.41 -0.11 -14.18
CA VAL A 82 -5.25 1.06 -14.46
C VAL A 82 -4.43 2.22 -15.03
N ILE A 83 -3.23 2.48 -14.50
CA ILE A 83 -2.32 3.51 -15.03
C ILE A 83 -1.83 3.13 -16.43
N ALA A 84 -1.41 1.89 -16.65
CA ALA A 84 -0.88 1.41 -17.92
C ALA A 84 -1.92 1.37 -19.05
N ILE A 85 -3.19 1.15 -18.71
CA ILE A 85 -4.30 1.16 -19.67
C ILE A 85 -4.81 2.61 -19.91
N GLY A 86 -4.49 3.56 -19.03
CA GLY A 86 -4.84 4.98 -19.18
C GLY A 86 -4.43 5.60 -20.53
N PRO A 87 -3.18 5.43 -21.00
CA PRO A 87 -2.76 5.88 -22.33
C PRO A 87 -3.56 5.25 -23.46
N LEU A 88 -3.95 3.98 -23.36
CA LEU A 88 -4.78 3.32 -24.38
C LEU A 88 -6.19 3.93 -24.44
N PHE A 89 -6.79 4.30 -23.30
CA PHE A 89 -8.09 4.97 -23.28
C PHE A 89 -8.05 6.44 -23.69
N LEU A 90 -6.93 7.14 -23.49
CA LEU A 90 -6.73 8.53 -23.93
C LEU A 90 -6.31 8.61 -25.41
N ALA A 91 -5.56 7.63 -25.91
CA ALA A 91 -5.12 7.57 -27.30
C ALA A 91 -6.26 7.24 -28.29
N GLN A 92 -7.34 6.58 -27.84
CA GLN A 92 -8.54 6.37 -28.66
C GLN A 92 -9.49 7.59 -28.70
N ALA A 93 -9.08 8.74 -28.16
CA ALA A 93 -9.84 9.99 -28.17
C ALA A 93 -9.17 11.11 -28.99
N GLY A 94 -8.03 10.82 -29.65
CA GLY A 94 -7.40 11.67 -30.67
C GLY A 94 -7.62 11.09 -32.06
#